data_AF-I0QLK2-F1
#
_entry.id   AF-I0QLK2-F1
#
_cell.length_a   1.000
_cell.length_b   1.000
_cell.length_c   1.000
_cell.angle_alpha   90.00
_cell.angle_beta   90.00
_cell.angle_gamma   90.00
#
_symmetry.space_group_name_H-M   'P 1'
#
loop_
_entity.id
_entity.type
_entity.pdbx_description
1 polymer ?
#
loop_
_entity_poly.entity_id
_entity_poly.type
_entity_poly.pdbx_seq_one_letter_code
_entity_poly.pdbx_strand_id
1 'polypeptide(L)' 'MALLSLVREVYRESNGSAGARSIAAMVTTKGIKLSRWRATKLMKALNIISCQQPGHRYKKASKEHIE' A
#
# COMPACT_ATOMS: atom_id res chain seq x y z
N MET A 1 6.03 18.37 -10.02
CA MET A 1 5.69 18.53 -8.58
C MET A 1 4.28 18.02 -8.21
N ALA A 2 3.26 18.13 -9.07
CA ALA A 2 1.87 17.74 -8.77
C ALA A 2 1.64 16.27 -8.35
N LEU A 3 2.46 15.32 -8.85
CA LEU A 3 2.26 13.91 -8.53
C LEU A 3 2.75 13.53 -7.12
N LEU A 4 3.79 14.22 -6.61
CA LEU A 4 4.31 14.01 -5.25
C LEU A 4 3.34 14.53 -4.20
N SER A 5 2.73 15.69 -4.44
CA SER A 5 1.69 16.24 -3.56
C SER A 5 0.46 15.32 -3.51
N LEU A 6 0.02 14.82 -4.67
CA LEU A 6 -1.11 13.89 -4.74
C LEU A 6 -0.85 12.58 -4.00
N VAL A 7 0.36 12.01 -4.12
CA VAL A 7 0.75 10.81 -3.35
C VAL A 7 0.72 11.07 -1.85
N ARG A 8 1.16 12.25 -1.40
CA ARG A 8 1.12 12.64 0.01
C ARG A 8 -0.32 12.85 0.50
N GLU A 9 -1.17 13.47 -0.30
CA GLU A 9 -2.60 13.66 0.00
C GLU A 9 -3.30 12.31 0.17
N VAL A 10 -3.17 11.42 -0.82
CA VAL A 10 -3.75 10.07 -0.80
C VAL A 10 -3.22 9.24 0.37
N TYR A 11 -1.93 9.37 0.71
CA TYR A 11 -1.38 8.70 1.89
C TYR A 11 -2.01 9.23 3.19
N ARG A 12 -2.25 10.55 3.30
CA ARG A 12 -2.94 11.16 4.45
C ARG A 12 -4.41 10.74 4.53
N GLU A 13 -5.11 10.67 3.40
CA GLU A 13 -6.50 10.14 3.33
C GLU A 13 -6.60 8.71 3.86
N SER A 14 -5.55 7.92 3.68
CA SER A 14 -5.46 6.55 4.20
C SER A 14 -5.03 6.44 5.67
N ASN A 15 -4.90 7.56 6.38
CA ASN A 15 -4.30 7.64 7.72
C ASN A 15 -2.91 6.98 7.82
N GLY A 16 -2.13 7.07 6.76
CA GLY A 16 -0.76 6.51 6.68
C GLY A 16 -0.68 4.99 6.54
N SER A 17 -1.81 4.30 6.36
CA SER A 17 -1.82 2.85 6.17
C SER A 17 -1.51 2.46 4.72
N ALA A 18 -1.79 3.29 3.73
CA ALA A 18 -1.70 2.88 2.32
C ALA A 18 -0.27 2.55 1.87
N GLY A 19 -0.10 1.34 1.36
CA GLY A 19 1.09 0.93 0.63
C GLY A 19 1.05 1.30 -0.86
N ALA A 20 2.16 1.05 -1.56
CA ALA A 20 2.32 1.43 -2.96
C ALA A 20 1.20 0.92 -3.90
N ARG A 21 0.61 -0.24 -3.59
CA ARG A 21 -0.51 -0.79 -4.35
C ARG A 21 -1.78 0.04 -4.17
N SER A 22 -2.11 0.36 -2.91
CA SER A 22 -3.28 1.16 -2.58
C SER A 22 -3.13 2.61 -3.07
N ILE A 23 -1.95 3.21 -2.91
CA ILE A 23 -1.67 4.54 -3.48
C ILE A 23 -1.83 4.55 -5.00
N ALA A 24 -1.27 3.57 -5.71
CA ALA A 24 -1.44 3.46 -7.15
C ALA A 24 -2.93 3.37 -7.56
N ALA A 25 -3.71 2.57 -6.84
CA ALA A 25 -5.15 2.44 -7.08
C ALA A 25 -5.88 3.76 -6.82
N MET A 26 -5.68 4.38 -5.65
CA MET A 26 -6.33 5.65 -5.27
C MET A 26 -5.98 6.80 -6.22
N VAL A 27 -4.72 6.91 -6.65
CA VAL A 27 -4.30 7.91 -7.65
C VAL A 27 -4.91 7.63 -9.03
N THR A 28 -5.06 6.35 -9.39
CA THR A 28 -5.73 5.95 -10.63
C THR A 28 -7.23 6.26 -10.58
N THR A 29 -7.88 6.09 -9.42
CA THR A 29 -9.28 6.51 -9.19
C THR A 29 -9.46 8.02 -9.34
N LYS A 30 -8.45 8.82 -8.96
CA LYS A 30 -8.40 10.28 -9.19
C LYS A 30 -8.08 10.65 -10.66
N GLY A 31 -8.03 9.69 -11.59
CA GLY A 31 -7.88 9.90 -13.03
C GLY A 31 -6.45 9.84 -13.56
N ILE A 32 -5.44 9.67 -12.70
CA ILE A 32 -4.03 9.59 -13.11
C ILE A 32 -3.57 8.14 -13.05
N LYS A 33 -3.38 7.51 -14.22
CA LYS A 33 -2.83 6.14 -14.30
C LYS A 33 -1.44 6.08 -13.66
N LEU A 34 -1.36 5.43 -12.49
CA LEU A 34 -0.12 5.27 -11.75
C LEU A 34 0.20 3.78 -11.58
N SER A 35 1.38 3.36 -12.04
CA SER A 35 1.83 1.99 -11.82
C SER A 35 2.33 1.81 -10.39
N ARG A 36 2.23 0.57 -9.87
CA ARG A 36 2.79 0.21 -8.55
C ARG A 36 4.26 0.58 -8.43
N TRP A 37 5.07 0.33 -9.47
CA TRP A 37 6.50 0.63 -9.44
C TRP A 37 6.78 2.13 -9.31
N ARG A 38 6.05 2.96 -10.08
CA ARG A 38 6.15 4.43 -9.98
C ARG A 38 5.69 4.92 -8.61
N ALA A 39 4.61 4.38 -8.06
CA ALA A 39 4.15 4.69 -6.72
C ALA A 39 5.23 4.38 -5.66
N THR A 40 5.90 3.21 -5.75
CA THR A 40 7.02 2.86 -4.85
C THR A 40 8.17 3.86 -4.94
N LYS A 41 8.58 4.29 -6.14
CA LYS A 41 9.63 5.29 -6.32
C LYS A 41 9.25 6.64 -5.69
N LEU A 42 8.00 7.07 -5.85
CA LEU A 42 7.49 8.32 -5.29
C LEU A 42 7.38 8.26 -3.76
N MET A 43 6.88 7.15 -3.20
CA MET A 43 6.84 6.94 -1.75
C MET A 43 8.24 7.00 -1.14
N LYS A 44 9.24 6.36 -1.77
CA LYS A 44 10.64 6.44 -1.34
C LYS A 44 11.19 7.87 -1.37
N ALA A 45 10.91 8.61 -2.45
CA ALA A 45 11.31 10.01 -2.56
C ALA A 45 10.66 10.91 -1.49
N LEU A 46 9.47 10.55 -1.01
CA LEU A 46 8.75 11.26 0.04
C LEU A 46 9.03 10.74 1.46
N ASN A 47 9.89 9.73 1.60
CA ASN A 47 10.16 9.00 2.84
C ASN A 47 8.88 8.45 3.53
N ILE A 48 7.92 8.01 2.72
CA ILE A 48 6.63 7.46 3.17
C ILE A 48 6.74 5.94 3.29
N ILE A 49 6.38 5.40 4.45
CA ILE A 49 6.38 3.96 4.74
C ILE A 49 4.95 3.50 5.00
N SER A 50 4.58 2.34 4.46
CA SER A 50 3.29 1.72 4.69
C SER A 50 3.22 1.16 6.11
N CYS A 51 2.28 1.62 6.93
CA CYS A 51 2.05 1.09 8.27
C CYS A 51 1.13 -0.16 8.29
N GLN A 52 0.74 -0.68 7.13
CA GLN A 52 -0.05 -1.91 7.03
C GLN A 52 0.64 -3.07 7.74
N GLN A 53 -0.12 -3.70 8.65
CA GLN A 53 0.32 -4.91 9.32
C GLN A 53 0.39 -6.06 8.30
N PRO A 54 1.42 -6.92 8.37
CA PRO A 54 1.45 -8.17 7.61
C PRO A 54 0.20 -9.00 7.90
N GLY A 55 -0.33 -9.67 6.89
CA GLY A 55 -1.46 -10.57 7.07
C GLY A 55 -1.17 -11.66 8.12
N HIS A 56 -2.19 -12.06 8.86
CA HIS A 56 -2.07 -13.12 9.86
C HIS A 56 -1.57 -14.42 9.22
N ARG A 57 -0.46 -14.94 9.74
CA ARG A 57 0.09 -16.23 9.31
C ARG A 57 -0.51 -17.33 10.17
N TYR A 58 -1.65 -17.87 9.76
CA TYR A 58 -2.22 -19.06 10.39
C TYR A 58 -1.19 -20.21 10.37
N LYS A 59 -1.02 -20.87 11.52
CA LYS A 59 -0.22 -22.08 11.62
C LYS A 59 -0.91 -23.18 10.80
N LYS A 60 -0.21 -23.75 9.82
CA LYS A 60 -0.72 -24.91 9.08
C LYS A 60 -0.89 -26.07 10.05
N ALA A 61 -2.10 -26.64 10.12
CA ALA A 61 -2.36 -27.84 10.92
C ALA A 61 -1.74 -29.04 10.20
N SER A 62 -0.77 -29.70 10.85
CA SER A 62 -0.07 -30.88 10.31
C SER A 62 -0.50 -32.18 10.99
N LYS A 63 -1.59 -32.17 11.76
CA LYS A 63 -2.07 -33.34 12.50
C LYS A 63 -3.49 -33.63 12.08
N GLU A 64 -3.68 -34.77 11.45
CA GLU A 64 -5.01 -35.36 11.30
C GLU A 64 -5.53 -35.71 12.69
N HIS A 65 -6.81 -35.45 12.92
CA HIS A 65 -7.49 -35.88 14.13
C HIS A 65 -7.72 -37.38 14.03
N ILE A 66 -7.12 -38.15 14.94
CA ILE A 66 -7.32 -39.60 15.06
C ILE A 66 -8.16 -39.79 16.32
N GLU A 67 -9.40 -40.27 16.17
CA GLU A 67 -10.25 -40.76 17.27
C GLU A 67 -9.86 -42.18 17.69
#